data_AF-A0A4Y2R610-F1
#
_entry.id   AF-A0A4Y2R610-F1
#
_cell.length_a   1.000
_cell.length_b   1.000
_cell.length_c   1.000
_cell.angle_alpha   90.00
_cell.angle_beta   90.00
_cell.angle_gamma   90.00
#
_symmetry.space_group_name_H-M   'P 1'
#
loop_
_entity.id
_entity.type
_entity.pdbx_description
1 polymer ?
#
loop_
_entity_poly.entity_id
_entity_poly.type
_entity_poly.pdbx_seq_one_letter_code
_entity_poly.pdbx_strand_id
1 'polypeptide(L)'
;MLKNCSKADLKVIATELGLAFDKKVTIVHLIDLIQKSNYYKKDIEFVEGLVNSTIEERKHLEEIALEKAKAEQGQMNLEQIKLERVKAELELARLRSESNSENKNKNSGENDKKESIESLDSLIKSIRTLTVKLPNRPEGFSYFFSSLERAFISKNVPEKFKAEILLNLLGEKASNVITYIKDDELGDYSKVKAIVLREFEPTPQISLENFRKTQRQTNET
;
A
#
# COMPACT_ATOMS: atom_id res chain seq x y z
N MET A 1 34.77 10.07 45.10
CA MET A 1 34.74 8.99 44.11
C MET A 1 33.92 7.78 44.56
N LEU A 2 34.37 6.93 45.50
CA LEU A 2 33.76 5.60 45.77
C LEU A 2 32.31 5.61 46.30
N LYS A 3 31.85 6.71 46.91
CA LYS A 3 30.49 6.83 47.45
C LYS A 3 29.39 6.84 46.38
N ASN A 4 29.73 7.16 45.13
CA ASN A 4 28.80 7.23 44.01
C ASN A 4 28.76 5.93 43.19
N CYS A 5 29.60 4.95 43.54
CA CYS A 5 29.69 3.68 42.84
C CYS A 5 28.61 2.71 43.33
N SER A 6 28.03 1.94 42.41
CA SER A 6 27.12 0.87 42.76
C SER A 6 27.87 -0.29 43.43
N LYS A 7 27.13 -1.19 44.10
CA LYS A 7 27.73 -2.41 44.68
C LYS A 7 28.45 -3.26 43.62
N ALA A 8 27.97 -3.27 42.38
CA ALA A 8 28.59 -3.99 41.28
C ALA A 8 29.92 -3.33 40.89
N ASP A 9 29.93 -2.01 40.70
CA ASP A 9 31.13 -1.24 40.37
C ASP A 9 32.22 -1.45 41.43
N LEU A 10 31.86 -1.35 42.71
CA LEU A 10 32.81 -1.55 43.82
C LEU A 10 33.37 -2.97 43.89
N LYS A 11 32.61 -3.98 43.46
CA LYS A 11 33.11 -5.36 43.38
C LYS A 11 34.13 -5.49 42.26
N VAL A 12 33.85 -4.94 41.08
CA VAL A 12 34.78 -4.95 39.94
C VAL A 12 36.08 -4.25 40.33
N ILE A 13 35.99 -3.04 40.89
CA ILE A 13 37.15 -2.28 41.36
C ILE A 13 37.95 -3.06 42.40
N ALA A 14 37.29 -3.68 43.40
CA ALA A 14 37.99 -4.48 44.40
C ALA A 14 38.67 -5.72 43.79
N THR A 15 38.06 -6.36 42.80
CA THR A 15 38.65 -7.49 42.07
C THR A 15 39.87 -7.06 41.25
N GLU A 16 39.79 -5.94 40.52
CA GLU A 16 40.89 -5.37 39.74
C GLU A 16 42.07 -4.95 40.63
N LEU A 17 41.79 -4.49 41.85
CA LEU A 17 42.81 -4.20 42.86
C LEU A 17 43.35 -5.46 43.57
N GLY A 18 42.89 -6.65 43.19
CA GLY A 18 43.32 -7.93 43.78
C GLY A 18 42.85 -8.13 45.24
N LEU A 19 41.78 -7.45 45.66
CA LEU A 19 41.26 -7.52 47.02
C LEU A 19 40.25 -8.67 47.16
N ALA A 20 40.47 -9.53 48.15
CA ALA A 20 39.53 -10.61 48.47
C ALA A 20 38.36 -10.10 49.33
N PHE A 21 37.13 -10.49 48.97
CA PHE A 21 35.93 -10.18 49.72
C PHE A 21 34.91 -11.32 49.64
N ASP A 22 34.02 -11.41 50.64
CA ASP A 22 32.97 -12.42 50.70
C ASP A 22 31.82 -12.09 49.71
N LYS A 23 31.12 -13.12 49.21
CA LYS A 23 29.96 -12.99 48.32
C LYS A 23 28.87 -12.09 48.91
N LYS A 24 28.69 -12.12 50.24
CA LYS A 24 27.69 -11.32 50.99
C LYS A 24 28.19 -9.96 51.48
N VAL A 25 29.36 -9.49 51.04
CA VAL A 25 29.94 -8.20 51.45
C VAL A 25 28.97 -7.02 51.22
N THR A 26 28.98 -6.05 52.14
CA THR A 26 28.18 -4.82 52.05
C THR A 26 28.95 -3.71 51.32
N ILE A 27 28.24 -2.70 50.80
CA ILE A 27 28.85 -1.54 50.13
C ILE A 27 29.85 -0.84 51.05
N VAL A 28 29.48 -0.64 52.32
CA VAL A 28 30.34 0.02 53.31
C VAL A 28 31.64 -0.75 53.53
N HIS A 29 31.57 -2.09 53.63
CA HIS A 29 32.76 -2.93 53.76
C HIS A 29 33.66 -2.88 52.51
N LEU A 30 33.08 -2.87 51.31
CA LEU A 30 33.87 -2.74 50.07
C LEU A 30 34.60 -1.40 49.99
N ILE A 31 33.91 -0.30 50.33
CA ILE A 31 34.51 1.04 50.34
C ILE A 31 35.66 1.08 51.36
N ASP A 32 35.44 0.57 52.58
CA ASP A 32 36.47 0.51 53.62
C ASP A 32 37.68 -0.34 53.20
N LEU A 33 37.44 -1.50 52.58
CA LEU A 33 38.48 -2.40 52.07
C LEU A 33 39.35 -1.71 51.01
N ILE A 34 38.71 -1.04 50.04
CA ILE A 34 39.41 -0.32 48.97
C ILE A 34 40.20 0.85 49.56
N GLN A 35 39.61 1.64 50.47
CA GLN A 35 40.29 2.79 51.10
C GLN A 35 41.49 2.38 51.96
N LYS A 36 41.44 1.20 52.58
CA LYS A 36 42.55 0.66 53.38
C LYS A 36 43.66 0.06 52.52
N SER A 37 43.40 -0.26 51.25
CA SER A 37 44.36 -0.86 50.33
C SER A 37 45.60 0.02 50.11
N ASN A 38 46.72 -0.62 49.79
CA ASN A 38 47.96 0.10 49.48
C ASN A 38 47.85 0.94 48.21
N TYR A 39 47.05 0.48 47.24
CA TYR A 39 46.81 1.20 45.98
C TYR A 39 46.14 2.55 46.26
N TYR A 40 45.05 2.56 47.05
CA TYR A 40 44.34 3.79 47.38
C TYR A 40 45.20 4.81 48.14
N LYS A 41 46.13 4.34 48.99
CA LYS A 41 47.01 5.21 49.80
C LYS A 41 48.21 5.74 49.04
N LYS A 42 48.74 4.98 48.08
CA LYS A 42 49.95 5.32 47.33
C LYS A 42 49.65 6.02 46.00
N ASP A 43 48.58 5.61 45.33
CA ASP A 43 48.24 6.06 43.99
C ASP A 43 46.71 6.20 43.87
N ILE A 44 46.24 7.35 44.33
CA ILE A 44 44.81 7.68 44.33
C ILE A 44 44.30 7.95 42.92
N GLU A 45 45.15 8.49 42.03
CA GLU A 45 44.81 8.80 40.64
C GLU A 45 44.55 7.52 39.84
N PHE A 46 45.36 6.47 40.07
CA PHE A 46 45.11 5.16 39.50
C PHE A 46 43.74 4.61 39.91
N VAL A 47 43.40 4.67 41.21
CA VAL A 47 42.09 4.18 41.69
C VAL A 47 40.95 5.04 41.14
N GLU A 48 41.13 6.35 41.00
CA GLU A 48 40.14 7.23 40.38
C GLU A 48 39.94 6.91 38.90
N GLY A 49 41.02 6.64 38.15
CA GLY A 49 40.97 6.17 36.76
C GLY A 49 40.21 4.85 36.63
N LEU A 50 40.45 3.90 37.53
CA LEU A 50 39.75 2.62 37.57
C LEU A 50 38.25 2.78 37.88
N VAL A 51 37.91 3.67 38.82
CA VAL A 51 36.52 4.02 39.13
C VAL A 51 35.82 4.61 37.90
N ASN A 52 36.45 5.57 37.23
CA ASN A 52 35.88 6.22 36.05
C ASN A 52 35.71 5.24 34.90
N SER A 53 36.73 4.40 34.63
CA SER A 53 36.67 3.36 33.60
C SER A 53 35.51 2.39 33.85
N THR A 54 35.35 1.92 35.08
CA THR A 54 34.27 0.99 35.46
C THR A 54 32.89 1.62 35.25
N ILE A 55 32.73 2.90 35.62
CA ILE A 55 31.45 3.62 35.47
C ILE A 55 31.12 3.85 33.99
N GLU A 56 32.11 4.25 33.18
CA GLU A 56 31.91 4.46 31.75
C GLU A 56 31.60 3.16 31.01
N GLU A 57 32.28 2.06 31.34
CA GLU A 57 31.98 0.75 30.76
C GLU A 57 30.54 0.31 31.10
N ARG A 58 30.09 0.51 32.34
CA ARG A 58 28.70 0.23 32.73
C ARG A 58 27.70 1.05 31.93
N LYS A 59 27.94 2.35 31.76
CA LYS A 59 27.06 3.23 30.96
C LYS A 59 26.99 2.77 29.51
N HIS A 60 28.13 2.42 28.92
CA HIS A 60 28.20 1.94 27.55
C HIS A 60 27.43 0.62 27.36
N LEU A 61 27.56 -0.32 28.29
CA LEU A 61 26.78 -1.56 28.27
C LEU A 61 25.28 -1.32 28.43
N GLU A 62 24.89 -0.36 29.28
CA GLU A 62 23.49 0.04 29.48
C GLU A 62 22.90 0.68 28.21
N GLU A 63 23.68 1.52 27.52
CA GLU A 63 23.29 2.11 26.23
C GLU A 63 23.09 1.05 25.14
N ILE A 64 24.02 0.10 25.01
CA ILE A 64 23.88 -1.03 24.07
C ILE A 64 22.63 -1.85 24.40
N ALA A 65 22.40 -2.14 25.68
CA ALA A 65 21.23 -2.91 26.10
C ALA A 65 19.92 -2.17 25.78
N LEU A 66 19.89 -0.84 25.99
CA LEU A 66 18.74 -0.01 25.67
C LEU A 66 18.48 0.06 24.15
N GLU A 67 19.53 0.21 23.35
CA GLU A 67 19.41 0.22 21.88
C GLU A 67 18.91 -1.13 21.36
N LYS A 68 19.46 -2.23 21.87
CA LYS A 68 19.00 -3.58 21.53
C LYS A 68 17.53 -3.81 21.91
N ALA A 69 17.12 -3.39 23.11
CA ALA A 69 15.74 -3.49 23.55
C ALA A 69 14.78 -2.67 22.65
N LYS A 70 15.18 -1.47 22.23
CA LYS A 70 14.41 -0.65 21.28
C LYS A 70 14.30 -1.33 19.90
N ALA A 71 15.38 -1.92 19.41
CA ALA A 71 15.39 -2.64 18.13
C ALA A 71 14.48 -3.88 18.19
N GLU A 72 14.54 -4.67 19.27
CA GLU A 72 13.66 -5.82 19.49
C GLU A 72 12.19 -5.40 19.57
N GLN A 73 11.88 -4.32 20.30
CA GLN A 73 10.52 -3.76 20.35
C GLN A 73 10.01 -3.33 18.96
N GLY A 74 10.87 -2.69 18.16
CA GLY A 74 10.55 -2.32 16.78
C GLY A 74 10.26 -3.52 15.89
N GLN A 75 11.03 -4.60 16.02
CA GLN A 75 10.81 -5.85 15.30
C GLN A 75 9.48 -6.50 15.70
N MET A 76 9.17 -6.58 17.00
CA MET A 76 7.90 -7.12 17.49
C MET A 76 6.70 -6.32 16.98
N ASN A 77 6.78 -4.98 16.98
CA ASN A 77 5.71 -4.14 16.45
C ASN A 77 5.48 -4.38 14.96
N LEU A 78 6.56 -4.49 14.17
CA LEU A 78 6.45 -4.78 12.74
C LEU A 78 5.84 -6.17 12.48
N GLU A 79 6.21 -7.16 13.29
CA GLU A 79 5.66 -8.52 13.20
C GLU A 79 4.17 -8.55 13.57
N GLN A 80 3.74 -7.81 14.60
CA GLN A 80 2.32 -7.65 14.94
C GLN A 80 1.52 -7.03 13.79
N ILE A 81 2.02 -5.95 13.18
CA ILE A 81 1.37 -5.30 12.04
C ILE A 81 1.24 -6.27 10.86
N LYS A 82 2.30 -7.05 10.56
CA LYS A 82 2.26 -8.06 9.51
C LYS A 82 1.25 -9.16 9.82
N LEU A 83 1.21 -9.63 11.06
CA LEU A 83 0.27 -10.66 11.49
C LEU A 83 -1.18 -10.18 11.40
N GLU A 84 -1.45 -8.94 11.83
CA GLU A 84 -2.77 -8.32 11.73
C GLU A 84 -3.22 -8.18 10.27
N ARG A 85 -2.32 -7.75 9.38
CA ARG A 85 -2.59 -7.70 7.94
C ARG A 85 -2.92 -9.07 7.36
N VAL A 86 -2.15 -10.11 7.71
CA VAL A 86 -2.42 -11.49 7.26
C VAL A 86 -3.74 -12.00 7.80
N LYS A 87 -4.07 -11.73 9.07
CA LYS A 87 -5.37 -12.08 9.65
C LYS A 87 -6.53 -11.41 8.91
N ALA A 88 -6.43 -10.10 8.66
CA ALA A 88 -7.44 -9.36 7.92
C ALA A 88 -7.62 -9.91 6.48
N GLU A 89 -6.53 -10.23 5.80
CA GLU A 89 -6.58 -10.81 4.45
C GLU A 89 -7.21 -12.22 4.45
N LEU A 90 -6.89 -13.04 5.45
CA LEU A 90 -7.48 -14.37 5.62
C LEU A 90 -8.97 -14.31 5.97
N GLU A 91 -9.39 -13.34 6.78
CA GLU A 91 -10.80 -13.09 7.08
C GLU A 91 -11.56 -12.61 5.85
N LEU A 92 -10.99 -11.71 5.04
CA LEU A 92 -11.55 -11.32 3.74
C LEU A 92 -11.65 -12.51 2.79
N ALA A 93 -10.64 -13.38 2.74
CA ALA A 93 -10.68 -14.60 1.94
C ALA A 93 -11.74 -15.59 2.43
N ARG A 94 -11.94 -15.71 3.76
CA ARG A 94 -13.02 -16.50 4.37
C ARG A 94 -14.39 -15.95 3.99
N LEU A 95 -14.63 -14.66 4.17
CA LEU A 95 -15.90 -14.03 3.79
C LEU A 95 -16.20 -14.20 2.28
N ARG A 96 -15.17 -14.10 1.43
CA ARG A 96 -15.28 -14.39 -0.02
C ARG A 96 -15.62 -15.86 -0.31
N SER A 97 -15.07 -16.80 0.46
CA SER A 97 -15.29 -18.23 0.26
C SER A 97 -16.58 -18.75 0.89
N GLU A 98 -17.01 -18.21 2.03
CA GLU A 98 -18.34 -18.44 2.61
C GLU A 98 -19.44 -17.87 1.72
N SER A 99 -19.22 -16.68 1.14
CA SER A 99 -20.10 -16.14 0.09
C SER A 99 -20.19 -17.07 -1.15
N ASN A 100 -19.16 -17.88 -1.41
CA ASN A 100 -19.16 -18.87 -2.50
C ASN A 100 -19.69 -20.25 -2.08
N SER A 101 -19.63 -20.64 -0.81
CA SER A 101 -20.14 -21.93 -0.32
C SER A 101 -21.64 -21.89 -0.02
N GLU A 102 -22.18 -20.74 0.41
CA GLU A 102 -23.63 -20.50 0.51
C GLU A 102 -24.33 -20.58 -0.86
N ASN A 103 -23.60 -20.31 -1.95
CA ASN A 103 -24.10 -20.42 -3.33
C ASN A 103 -24.18 -21.86 -3.88
N LYS A 104 -23.59 -22.85 -3.21
CA LYS A 104 -23.65 -24.26 -3.66
C LYS A 104 -24.76 -25.09 -3.02
N ASN A 105 -25.35 -24.65 -1.92
CA ASN A 105 -26.37 -25.41 -1.17
C ASN A 105 -27.80 -24.85 -1.27
N LYS A 106 -28.03 -23.80 -2.08
CA LYS A 106 -29.38 -23.24 -2.32
C LYS A 106 -29.75 -23.28 -3.80
N ASN A 107 -29.66 -24.45 -4.43
CA ASN A 107 -30.51 -24.76 -5.58
C ASN A 107 -31.91 -25.15 -5.07
N SER A 108 -32.63 -24.19 -4.48
CA SER A 108 -34.09 -24.22 -4.40
C SER A 108 -34.59 -22.87 -3.91
N GLY A 109 -35.28 -22.15 -4.79
CA GLY A 109 -36.25 -21.12 -4.40
C GLY A 109 -35.70 -19.71 -4.23
N GLU A 110 -35.98 -18.90 -5.24
CA GLU A 110 -36.40 -17.49 -5.17
C GLU A 110 -35.49 -16.43 -4.51
N ASN A 111 -35.11 -15.47 -5.38
CA ASN A 111 -35.09 -14.02 -5.16
C ASN A 111 -34.58 -13.54 -3.80
N ASP A 112 -33.31 -13.10 -3.73
CA ASP A 112 -33.02 -11.70 -3.38
C ASP A 112 -31.55 -11.30 -3.51
N LYS A 113 -31.36 -10.17 -4.20
CA LYS A 113 -30.25 -9.21 -4.26
C LYS A 113 -29.01 -9.50 -3.37
N LYS A 114 -27.93 -9.97 -4.01
CA LYS A 114 -26.56 -9.81 -3.53
C LYS A 114 -25.67 -9.51 -4.74
N GLU A 115 -24.91 -8.41 -4.66
CA GLU A 115 -24.05 -7.87 -5.71
C GLU A 115 -23.13 -8.94 -6.28
N SER A 116 -23.58 -9.58 -7.36
CA SER A 116 -22.72 -10.38 -8.20
C SER A 116 -21.72 -9.42 -8.82
N ILE A 117 -20.44 -9.83 -8.89
CA ILE A 117 -19.52 -9.26 -9.86
C ILE A 117 -20.29 -9.26 -11.18
N GLU A 118 -20.73 -8.07 -11.64
CA GLU A 118 -21.49 -7.96 -12.87
C GLU A 118 -20.56 -8.56 -13.94
N SER A 119 -20.91 -9.76 -14.41
CA SER A 119 -20.24 -10.41 -15.52
C SER A 119 -20.03 -9.40 -16.65
N LEU A 120 -18.94 -9.53 -17.41
CA LEU A 120 -18.65 -8.61 -18.51
C LEU A 120 -19.87 -8.42 -19.43
N ASP A 121 -20.64 -9.48 -19.69
CA ASP A 121 -21.90 -9.39 -20.44
C ASP A 121 -22.98 -8.53 -19.79
N SER A 122 -23.15 -8.61 -18.46
CA SER A 122 -24.06 -7.72 -17.73
C SER A 122 -23.59 -6.27 -17.69
N LEU A 123 -22.27 -6.04 -17.63
CA LEU A 123 -21.69 -4.71 -17.77
C LEU A 123 -21.93 -4.16 -19.18
N ILE A 124 -21.66 -4.94 -20.23
CA ILE A 124 -21.91 -4.57 -21.62
C ILE A 124 -23.38 -4.20 -21.82
N LYS A 125 -24.32 -5.02 -21.33
CA LYS A 125 -25.77 -4.73 -21.44
C LYS A 125 -26.16 -3.46 -20.69
N SER A 126 -25.67 -3.28 -19.47
CA SER A 126 -25.94 -2.09 -18.64
C SER A 126 -25.39 -0.82 -19.28
N ILE A 127 -24.13 -0.84 -19.70
CA ILE A 127 -23.48 0.28 -20.37
C ILE A 127 -24.17 0.58 -21.71
N ARG A 128 -24.54 -0.43 -22.50
CA ARG A 128 -25.29 -0.24 -23.75
C ARG A 128 -26.64 0.44 -23.52
N THR A 129 -27.28 0.19 -22.38
CA THR A 129 -28.56 0.81 -22.01
C THR A 129 -28.37 2.26 -21.55
N LEU A 130 -27.26 2.55 -20.89
CA LEU A 130 -26.93 3.89 -20.36
C LEU A 130 -26.21 4.79 -21.36
N THR A 131 -25.72 4.23 -22.46
CA THR A 131 -25.00 4.96 -23.50
C THR A 131 -25.94 5.29 -24.66
N VAL A 132 -25.80 6.48 -25.23
CA VAL A 132 -26.53 6.85 -26.45
C VAL A 132 -26.19 5.91 -27.61
N LYS A 133 -27.12 5.76 -28.56
CA LYS A 133 -26.92 4.89 -29.73
C LYS A 133 -25.67 5.30 -30.50
N LEU A 134 -25.00 4.31 -31.08
CA LEU A 134 -23.80 4.54 -31.87
C LEU A 134 -24.10 5.53 -33.01
N PRO A 135 -23.36 6.65 -33.11
CA PRO A 135 -23.59 7.64 -34.14
C PRO A 135 -23.27 7.11 -35.54
N ASN A 136 -24.13 7.45 -36.49
CA ASN A 136 -23.87 7.26 -37.92
C ASN A 136 -23.10 8.43 -38.52
N ARG A 137 -23.18 9.60 -37.87
CA ARG A 137 -22.51 10.83 -38.29
C ARG A 137 -21.29 11.12 -37.40
N PRO A 138 -20.21 11.63 -37.99
CA PRO A 138 -18.95 11.87 -37.28
C PRO A 138 -19.12 12.89 -36.15
N GLU A 139 -20.01 13.88 -36.30
CA GLU A 139 -20.29 14.91 -35.30
C GLU A 139 -20.89 14.36 -33.99
N GLY A 140 -21.50 13.16 -34.02
CA GLY A 140 -22.14 12.56 -32.85
C GLY A 140 -21.19 11.77 -31.94
N PHE A 141 -19.95 11.49 -32.39
CA PHE A 141 -19.01 10.66 -31.62
C PHE A 141 -18.56 11.32 -30.32
N SER A 142 -18.42 12.65 -30.31
CA SER A 142 -18.10 13.43 -29.11
C SER A 142 -19.13 13.22 -27.99
N TYR A 143 -20.42 13.27 -28.34
CA TYR A 143 -21.52 13.04 -27.41
C TYR A 143 -21.64 11.57 -26.99
N PHE A 144 -21.38 10.64 -27.93
CA PHE A 144 -21.31 9.21 -27.63
C PHE A 144 -20.25 8.89 -26.57
N PHE A 145 -19.01 9.35 -26.75
CA PHE A 145 -17.95 9.11 -25.78
C PHE A 145 -18.24 9.79 -24.43
N SER A 146 -18.80 10.99 -24.45
CA SER A 146 -19.21 11.68 -23.21
C SER A 146 -20.26 10.88 -22.44
N SER A 147 -21.24 10.29 -23.14
CA SER A 147 -22.24 9.41 -22.54
C SER A 147 -21.64 8.10 -22.04
N LEU A 148 -20.73 7.50 -22.81
CA LEU A 148 -20.08 6.23 -22.49
C LEU A 148 -19.20 6.35 -21.24
N GLU A 149 -18.39 7.41 -21.16
CA GLU A 149 -17.51 7.66 -20.02
C GLU A 149 -18.32 7.91 -18.74
N ARG A 150 -19.43 8.63 -18.85
CA ARG A 150 -20.37 8.79 -17.74
C ARG A 150 -20.96 7.44 -17.30
N ALA A 151 -21.29 6.56 -18.25
CA ALA A 151 -21.77 5.21 -17.93
C ALA A 151 -20.68 4.36 -17.25
N PHE A 152 -19.42 4.45 -17.69
CA PHE A 152 -18.29 3.77 -17.05
C PHE A 152 -18.06 4.20 -15.61
N ILE A 153 -18.14 5.50 -15.34
CA ILE A 153 -18.05 6.04 -13.97
C ILE A 153 -19.24 5.57 -13.14
N SER A 154 -20.46 5.67 -13.68
CA SER A 154 -21.68 5.28 -12.97
C SER A 154 -21.72 3.79 -12.58
N LYS A 155 -21.04 2.93 -13.34
CA LYS A 155 -20.98 1.48 -13.10
C LYS A 155 -19.65 1.00 -12.55
N ASN A 156 -18.73 1.91 -12.18
CA ASN A 156 -17.40 1.58 -11.67
C ASN A 156 -16.67 0.53 -12.52
N VAL A 157 -16.69 0.72 -13.85
CA VAL A 157 -16.12 -0.25 -14.79
C VAL A 157 -14.60 -0.30 -14.66
N PRO A 158 -14.00 -1.48 -14.38
CA PRO A 158 -12.55 -1.65 -14.34
C PRO A 158 -11.88 -1.30 -15.67
N GLU A 159 -10.70 -0.67 -15.62
CA GLU A 159 -9.97 -0.20 -16.82
C GLU A 159 -9.77 -1.29 -17.87
N LYS A 160 -9.42 -2.50 -17.40
CA LYS A 160 -9.22 -3.70 -18.24
C LYS A 160 -10.42 -4.08 -19.12
N PHE A 161 -11.64 -3.67 -18.75
CA PHE A 161 -12.86 -4.01 -19.49
C PHE A 161 -13.37 -2.86 -20.38
N LYS A 162 -12.87 -1.63 -20.21
CA LYS A 162 -13.39 -0.46 -20.94
C LYS A 162 -13.15 -0.57 -22.45
N ALA A 163 -11.96 -1.01 -22.86
CA ALA A 163 -11.62 -1.22 -24.27
C ALA A 163 -12.51 -2.29 -24.91
N GLU A 164 -12.67 -3.42 -24.22
CA GLU A 164 -13.49 -4.53 -24.68
C GLU A 164 -14.97 -4.16 -24.81
N ILE A 165 -15.52 -3.41 -23.83
CA ILE A 165 -16.89 -2.89 -23.90
C ILE A 165 -17.04 -1.90 -25.07
N LEU A 166 -16.08 -0.99 -25.27
CA LEU A 166 -16.11 -0.04 -26.39
C LEU A 166 -16.13 -0.76 -27.74
N LEU A 167 -15.26 -1.76 -27.94
CA LEU A 167 -15.24 -2.57 -29.16
C LEU A 167 -16.57 -3.30 -29.38
N ASN A 168 -17.16 -3.84 -28.31
CA ASN A 168 -18.46 -4.49 -28.39
C ASN A 168 -19.60 -3.51 -28.77
N LEU A 169 -19.51 -2.25 -28.34
CA LEU A 169 -20.49 -1.20 -28.69
C LEU A 169 -20.32 -0.68 -30.12
N LEU A 170 -19.09 -0.70 -30.65
CA LEU A 170 -18.81 -0.31 -32.04
C LEU A 170 -19.34 -1.32 -33.06
N GLY A 171 -19.52 -2.58 -32.66
CA GLY A 171 -20.09 -3.63 -33.50
C GLY A 171 -19.25 -3.86 -34.77
N GLU A 172 -19.87 -3.75 -35.95
CA GLU A 172 -19.18 -3.94 -37.24
C GLU A 172 -18.04 -2.96 -37.47
N LYS A 173 -18.14 -1.73 -36.93
CA LYS A 173 -17.08 -0.71 -37.01
C LYS A 173 -15.85 -1.08 -36.18
N ALA A 174 -15.96 -2.02 -35.24
CA ALA A 174 -14.83 -2.47 -34.42
C ALA A 174 -13.77 -3.17 -35.26
N SER A 175 -14.16 -3.93 -36.29
CA SER A 175 -13.22 -4.63 -37.18
C SER A 175 -12.22 -3.68 -37.85
N ASN A 176 -12.69 -2.50 -38.26
CA ASN A 176 -11.84 -1.46 -38.84
C ASN A 176 -10.84 -0.93 -37.80
N VAL A 177 -11.31 -0.67 -36.58
CA VAL A 177 -10.46 -0.19 -35.47
C VAL A 177 -9.39 -1.23 -35.09
N ILE A 178 -9.78 -2.50 -35.00
CA ILE A 178 -8.89 -3.63 -34.68
C ILE A 178 -7.80 -3.81 -35.75
N THR A 179 -8.10 -3.50 -37.01
CA THR A 179 -7.12 -3.58 -38.12
C THR A 179 -5.98 -2.57 -37.97
N TYR A 180 -6.21 -1.44 -37.30
CA TYR A 180 -5.22 -0.36 -37.15
C TYR A 180 -4.51 -0.33 -35.80
N ILE A 181 -4.89 -1.21 -34.86
CA ILE A 181 -4.30 -1.28 -33.52
C ILE A 181 -3.42 -2.53 -33.41
N LYS A 182 -2.34 -2.44 -32.64
CA LYS A 182 -1.50 -3.62 -32.35
C LYS A 182 -2.13 -4.46 -31.25
N ASP A 183 -1.86 -5.76 -31.24
CA ASP A 183 -2.44 -6.71 -30.27
C ASP A 183 -2.13 -6.34 -28.81
N ASP A 184 -0.95 -5.77 -28.54
CA ASP A 184 -0.52 -5.31 -27.22
C ASP A 184 -1.22 -4.02 -26.76
N GLU A 185 -1.89 -3.31 -27.66
CA GLU A 185 -2.56 -2.04 -27.43
C GLU A 185 -4.09 -2.15 -27.38
N LEU A 186 -4.64 -3.31 -27.76
CA LEU A 186 -6.07 -3.57 -27.85
C LEU A 186 -6.81 -3.49 -26.49
N GLY A 187 -6.09 -3.71 -25.39
CA GLY A 187 -6.62 -3.59 -24.03
C GLY A 187 -6.65 -2.15 -23.48
N ASP A 188 -6.05 -1.18 -24.18
CA ASP A 188 -5.96 0.21 -23.72
C ASP A 188 -7.10 1.06 -24.30
N TYR A 189 -8.02 1.46 -23.43
CA TYR A 189 -9.17 2.29 -23.80
C TYR A 189 -8.76 3.61 -24.47
N SER A 190 -7.68 4.24 -24.02
CA SER A 190 -7.25 5.54 -24.54
C SER A 190 -6.77 5.42 -25.98
N LYS A 191 -6.04 4.35 -26.29
CA LYS A 191 -5.55 4.07 -27.64
C LYS A 191 -6.68 3.68 -28.58
N VAL A 192 -7.58 2.80 -28.14
CA VAL A 192 -8.77 2.42 -28.92
C VAL A 192 -9.63 3.64 -29.21
N LYS A 193 -9.90 4.49 -28.21
CA LYS A 193 -10.64 5.76 -28.38
C LYS A 193 -9.97 6.68 -29.40
N ALA A 194 -8.65 6.85 -29.35
CA ALA A 194 -7.92 7.71 -30.28
C ALA A 194 -8.05 7.24 -31.75
N ILE A 195 -8.00 5.93 -31.99
CA ILE A 195 -8.19 5.35 -33.33
C ILE A 195 -9.63 5.56 -33.82
N VAL A 196 -10.62 5.35 -32.95
CA VAL A 196 -12.03 5.60 -33.28
C VAL A 196 -12.24 7.07 -33.64
N LEU A 197 -11.69 8.00 -32.87
CA LEU A 197 -11.81 9.43 -33.18
C LEU A 197 -11.08 9.78 -34.49
N ARG A 198 -9.89 9.21 -34.75
CA ARG A 198 -9.18 9.42 -36.02
C ARG A 198 -9.97 8.94 -37.23
N GLU A 199 -10.66 7.81 -37.10
CA GLU A 199 -11.42 7.20 -38.21
C GLU A 199 -12.79 7.87 -38.40
N PHE A 200 -13.41 8.33 -37.32
CA PHE A 200 -14.81 8.77 -37.32
C PHE A 200 -15.04 10.23 -36.96
N GLU A 201 -14.03 11.04 -36.60
CA GLU A 201 -14.21 12.49 -36.51
C GLU A 201 -14.12 13.13 -37.90
N PRO A 202 -14.90 14.19 -38.17
CA PRO A 202 -14.86 14.84 -39.46
C PRO A 202 -13.56 15.63 -39.55
N THR A 203 -12.78 15.37 -40.59
CA THR A 203 -11.60 16.17 -40.92
C THR A 203 -12.01 17.63 -41.10
N PRO A 204 -11.15 18.62 -40.75
CA PRO A 204 -11.50 20.04 -40.89
C PRO A 204 -12.08 20.45 -42.26
N GLN A 205 -11.68 19.78 -43.34
CA GLN A 205 -12.24 19.99 -44.67
C GLN A 205 -13.71 19.55 -44.78
N ILE A 206 -14.07 18.41 -44.22
CA ILE A 206 -15.45 17.88 -44.20
C ILE A 206 -16.34 18.76 -43.33
N SER A 207 -15.84 19.23 -42.19
CA SER A 207 -16.57 20.16 -41.32
C SER A 207 -16.89 21.49 -42.04
N LEU A 208 -15.92 22.03 -42.79
CA LEU A 208 -16.10 23.22 -43.61
C LEU A 208 -17.10 22.99 -44.76
N GLU A 209 -17.06 21.81 -45.39
CA GLU A 209 -17.99 21.44 -46.45
C GLU A 209 -19.42 21.26 -45.92
N ASN A 210 -19.60 20.60 -44.77
CA ASN A 210 -20.88 20.44 -44.09
C ASN A 210 -21.46 21.80 -43.68
N PHE A 211 -20.63 22.71 -43.16
CA PHE A 211 -21.06 24.08 -42.85
C PHE A 211 -21.57 24.81 -44.11
N ARG A 212 -20.83 24.72 -45.23
CA ARG A 212 -21.22 25.36 -46.50
C ARG A 212 -22.51 24.78 -47.11
N LYS A 213 -22.76 23.48 -46.88
CA LYS A 213 -23.96 22.78 -47.37
C LYS A 213 -25.18 22.96 -46.46
N THR A 214 -24.98 23.37 -45.20
CA THR A 214 -26.08 23.56 -44.26
C THR A 214 -26.80 24.87 -44.58
N GLN A 215 -28.08 24.80 -44.95
CA GLN A 215 -28.93 25.96 -45.18
C GLN A 215 -30.01 26.01 -44.11
N ARG A 216 -30.33 27.23 -43.65
CA ARG A 216 -31.37 27.47 -42.65
C ARG A 216 -32.70 26.94 -43.17
N GLN A 217 -33.35 26.06 -42.42
CA GLN A 217 -34.64 25.54 -42.84
C GLN A 217 -35.71 26.61 -42.65
N THR A 218 -36.72 26.61 -43.52
CA THR A 218 -37.82 27.60 -43.53
C THR A 218 -38.63 27.63 -42.23
N ASN A 219 -38.48 26.62 -41.38
CA ASN A 219 -39.19 26.45 -40.12
C ASN A 219 -38.30 26.62 -38.87
N GLU A 220 -37.05 27.08 -39.03
CA GLU A 220 -36.19 27.46 -37.89
C GLU A 220 -36.46 28.93 -37.51
N THR A 221 -36.94 29.14 -36.29
CA THR A 221 -37.19 30.46 -35.68
C THR A 221 -35.93 31.03 -35.05
#